data_AF-A0A2G9Y887-F1
#
_entry.id   AF-A0A2G9Y887-F1
#
_cell.length_a   1.000
_cell.length_b   1.000
_cell.length_c   1.000
_cell.angle_alpha   90.00
_cell.angle_beta   90.00
_cell.angle_gamma   90.00
#
_symmetry.space_group_name_H-M   'P 1'
#
loop_
_entity.id
_entity.type
_entity.pdbx_description
1 polymer ?
#
loop_
_entity_poly.entity_id
_entity_poly.type
_entity_poly.pdbx_seq_one_letter_code
_entity_poly.pdbx_strand_id
1 'polypeptide(L)' 'MKTAEWLKGYLEGVRLEFKKITWPPPLTLRQLTIFVLILVLILALFAEIVDALCSKLIQLILK' A
#
# COMPACT_ATOMS: atom_id res chain seq x y z
N MET A 1 -24.30 17.54 28.59
CA MET A 1 -24.37 16.09 28.89
C MET A 1 -24.56 15.20 27.67
N LYS A 2 -25.43 15.53 26.69
CA LYS A 2 -25.66 14.70 25.48
C LYS A 2 -24.42 14.37 24.63
N THR A 3 -23.42 15.25 24.57
CA THR A 3 -22.23 15.07 23.73
C THR A 3 -21.22 14.07 24.32
N ALA A 4 -21.06 14.06 25.65
CA ALA A 4 -20.13 13.16 26.33
C ALA A 4 -20.60 11.69 26.25
N GLU A 5 -21.90 11.45 26.36
CA GLU A 5 -22.49 10.11 26.24
C GLU A 5 -22.38 9.56 24.82
N TRP A 6 -22.61 10.39 23.79
CA TRP A 6 -22.41 10.02 22.39
C TRP A 6 -20.95 9.67 22.08
N LEU A 7 -20.00 10.48 22.58
CA LEU A 7 -18.58 10.26 22.36
C LEU A 7 -18.13 8.93 22.96
N LYS A 8 -18.62 8.61 24.17
CA LYS A 8 -18.34 7.35 24.85
C LYS A 8 -18.87 6.15 24.05
N GLY A 9 -20.12 6.22 23.58
CA GLY A 9 -20.71 5.18 22.74
C GLY A 9 -19.96 4.99 21.41
N TYR A 10 -19.51 6.08 20.78
CA TYR A 10 -18.72 6.03 19.55
C TYR A 10 -17.36 5.35 19.77
N LEU A 11 -16.62 5.73 20.81
CA LEU A 11 -15.32 5.13 21.13
C LEU A 11 -15.44 3.65 21.49
N GLU A 12 -16.52 3.27 22.18
CA GLU A 12 -16.81 1.89 22.52
C GLU A 12 -17.14 1.06 21.27
N GLY A 13 -17.91 1.62 20.33
CA GLY A 13 -18.15 1.04 19.01
C GLY A 13 -16.86 0.85 18.20
N VAL A 14 -16.01 1.87 18.10
CA VAL A 14 -14.71 1.79 17.41
C VAL A 14 -13.84 0.70 18.04
N ARG A 15 -13.78 0.61 19.38
CA ARG A 15 -13.02 -0.43 20.08
C ARG A 15 -13.54 -1.83 19.76
N LEU A 16 -14.86 -2.02 19.67
CA LEU A 16 -15.47 -3.31 19.33
C LEU A 16 -15.15 -3.72 17.90
N GLU A 17 -15.20 -2.80 16.94
CA GLU A 17 -14.81 -3.07 15.55
C GLU A 17 -13.31 -3.36 15.43
N PHE A 18 -12.47 -2.64 16.18
CA PHE A 18 -11.02 -2.88 16.17
C PHE A 18 -10.65 -4.27 16.68
N LYS A 19 -11.44 -4.85 17.59
CA LYS A 19 -11.24 -6.23 18.07
C LYS A 19 -11.55 -7.29 16.99
N LYS A 20 -12.33 -6.95 15.96
CA LYS A 20 -12.60 -7.85 14.82
C LYS A 20 -11.46 -7.85 13.81
N ILE A 21 -10.49 -6.94 13.93
CA ILE A 21 -9.33 -6.87 13.04
C ILE A 21 -8.40 -8.03 13.41
N THR A 22 -8.40 -9.06 12.57
CA THR A 22 -7.46 -10.16 12.68
C THR A 22 -6.16 -9.75 12.02
N TRP A 23 -5.18 -9.34 12.83
CA TRP A 23 -3.83 -9.10 12.32
C TRP A 23 -3.19 -10.43 11.93
N PRO A 24 -2.56 -10.51 10.75
CA PRO A 24 -1.87 -11.72 10.33
C PRO A 24 -0.70 -12.02 11.27
N PRO A 25 -0.34 -13.30 11.47
CA PRO A 25 0.83 -13.67 12.25
C PRO A 25 2.11 -13.06 11.64
N PRO A 26 3.16 -12.84 12.45
CA PRO A 26 4.37 -12.12 12.02
C PRO A 26 5.06 -12.75 10.80
N LEU A 27 4.94 -14.07 10.62
CA LEU A 27 5.43 -14.77 9.45
C LEU A 27 4.72 -14.32 8.17
N THR A 28 3.39 -14.29 8.18
CA THR A 28 2.57 -13.86 7.04
C THR A 28 2.79 -12.39 6.72
N LEU A 29 2.94 -11.53 7.74
CA LEU A 29 3.30 -10.12 7.55
C LEU A 29 4.62 -9.96 6.79
N ARG A 30 5.65 -10.71 7.18
CA ARG A 30 6.96 -10.69 6.50
C ARG A 30 6.85 -11.20 5.06
N GLN A 31 6.09 -12.26 4.82
CA GLN A 31 5.86 -12.79 3.47
C GLN A 31 5.16 -11.77 2.57
N LEU A 32 4.09 -11.13 3.05
CA LEU A 32 3.37 -10.09 2.30
C LEU A 32 4.29 -8.89 2.00
N THR A 33 5.10 -8.48 2.97
CA THR A 33 6.06 -7.36 2.78
C THR A 33 7.11 -7.70 1.72
N ILE A 34 7.71 -8.89 1.80
CA ILE A 34 8.70 -9.35 0.81
C ILE A 34 8.06 -9.44 -0.58
N PHE A 35 6.84 -9.95 -0.68
CA PHE A 35 6.11 -10.03 -1.94
C PHE A 35 5.92 -8.64 -2.57
N VAL A 36 5.47 -7.66 -1.79
CA VAL A 36 5.28 -6.29 -2.26
C VAL A 36 6.63 -5.68 -2.70
N LEU A 37 7.71 -5.90 -1.96
CA LEU A 37 9.04 -5.40 -2.35
C LEU A 37 9.50 -5.96 -3.70
N ILE A 38 9.31 -7.27 -3.92
CA ILE A 38 9.63 -7.92 -5.20
C ILE A 38 8.77 -7.35 -6.32
N LEU A 39 7.46 -7.21 -6.09
CA LEU A 39 6.53 -6.65 -7.06
C LEU A 39 6.93 -5.22 -7.46
N VAL A 40 7.23 -4.36 -6.48
CA VAL A 40 7.67 -2.98 -6.73
C VAL A 40 8.98 -2.95 -7.51
N LEU A 41 9.93 -3.82 -7.20
CA LEU A 41 11.19 -3.91 -7.94
C LEU A 41 10.96 -4.28 -9.42
N ILE A 42 10.08 -5.25 -9.68
CA ILE A 42 9.72 -5.64 -11.06
C ILE A 42 9.07 -4.47 -11.80
N LEU A 43 8.13 -3.77 -11.16
CA LEU A 43 7.46 -2.62 -11.75
C LEU A 43 8.42 -1.46 -12.03
N ALA A 44 9.36 -1.20 -11.12
CA ALA A 44 10.38 -0.17 -11.29
C ALA A 44 11.30 -0.47 -12.48
N LEU A 45 11.77 -1.72 -12.59
CA LEU A 45 12.58 -2.16 -13.74
C LEU A 45 11.80 -2.06 -15.05
N PHE A 46 10.53 -2.47 -15.05
CA PHE A 46 9.67 -2.33 -16.22
C PHE A 46 9.51 -0.87 -16.65
N ALA A 47 9.24 0.02 -15.70
CA ALA A 47 9.11 1.45 -15.97
C ALA A 47 10.40 2.03 -16.55
N GLU A 48 11.56 1.70 -15.97
CA GLU A 48 12.86 2.16 -16.48
C GLU A 48 13.12 1.70 -17.92
N ILE A 49 12.80 0.44 -18.24
CA ILE A 49 12.96 -0.11 -19.59
C ILE A 49 12.08 0.65 -20.58
N VAL A 50 10.81 0.87 -20.23
CA VAL A 50 9.84 1.55 -21.10
C VAL A 50 10.26 3.01 -21.31
N ASP A 51 10.61 3.72 -20.24
CA ASP A 51 11.03 5.13 -20.30
C ASP A 51 12.32 5.29 -21.12
N ALA A 52 13.28 4.38 -20.95
CA ALA A 52 14.51 4.36 -21.73
C ALA A 52 14.24 4.09 -23.22
N LEU A 53 13.31 3.17 -23.53
CA LEU A 53 12.92 2.87 -24.91
C LEU A 53 12.24 4.08 -25.56
N CYS A 54 11.27 4.70 -24.89
CA CYS A 54 10.60 5.90 -25.37
C CYS A 54 11.58 7.05 -25.58
N SER A 55 12.50 7.26 -24.64
CA SER A 55 13.54 8.30 -24.75
C SER A 55 14.44 8.08 -25.96
N LYS A 56 14.85 6.84 -26.23
CA LYS A 56 15.65 6.49 -27.41
C LYS A 56 14.89 6.71 -28.72
N LEU A 57 13.59 6.35 -28.76
CA LEU A 57 12.75 6.59 -29.93
C LEU A 57 12.60 8.08 -30.22
N ILE A 58 12.37 8.91 -29.19
CA ILE A 58 12.29 10.36 -29.33
C ILE A 58 13.63 10.93 -29.82
N GLN A 59 14.75 10.50 -29.25
CA GLN A 59 16.08 10.94 -29.69
C GLN A 59 16.39 10.58 -31.15
N LEU A 60 15.86 9.45 -31.65
CA LEU A 60 16.02 9.06 -33.06
C LEU A 60 15.25 9.98 -34.01
N ILE A 61 14.10 10.51 -33.56
CA ILE A 61 13.27 11.42 -34.35
C ILE A 61 13.80 12.86 -34.29
N LEU A 62 14.35 13.27 -33.14
CA LEU A 62 14.91 14.61 -32.96
C LEU A 62 16.31 14.77 -33.59
N LYS A 63 17.00 13.67 -33.87
CA LYS A 63 18.21 13.64 -34.70
C LYS A 63 17.85 13.65 -36.18
#